data_AF-A0A3D6CR65-F1
#
_entry.id   AF-A0A3D6CR65-F1
#
_cell.length_a   1.000
_cell.length_b   1.000
_cell.length_c   1.000
_cell.angle_alpha   90.00
_cell.angle_beta   90.00
_cell.angle_gamma   90.00
#
_symmetry.space_group_name_H-M   'P 1'
#
loop_
_entity.id
_entity.type
_entity.pdbx_description
1 polymer ?
#
loop_
_entity_poly.entity_id
_entity_poly.type
_entity_poly.pdbx_seq_one_letter_code
_entity_poly.pdbx_strand_id
1 'polypeptide(L)'
;MGSTDNSRMQDKRGAPQIVFTVNGPGEISGWMFPLIVALRAAIPDLRIAVCLLPCVYSTGAETSVLQSLGVDVPVSVRDSLALIFRGRAPEGLDRTAPTLIFHLGGEVALTVLLSRRLRAKVYAYAERPLPYGFAFSRVFYNGLNQLPARIRATPEAAVGELMVDAAQLRRDAARVARTGRPTIGLFPGSREYMAEFLLPYYAVTVDALSAERPDIDWVMARADFVRMEFLRSLAPPPEDRTWPALPLSFHEEGNAAWLQTPAGNRIRILPGAQVLGLADCALTIPGTNTGEIAASGMPMVVVLPTYLGHEVPLPGLAGHVGRLPLIGKMLKLYFGYKVLHGLPLLSQPNRRAGTKIVPELVGEGLHPAINAALRGYLDQDTTALGAQIRDAMGKGGAAQKLAAEVAAFFAKGQP
;
A
#
# COMPACT_ATOMS: atom_id res chain seq x y z
N MET A 1 4.87 -45.90 -4.32
CA MET A 1 4.83 -45.20 -5.62
C MET A 1 3.92 -44.00 -5.46
N GLY A 2 4.46 -42.79 -5.62
CA GLY A 2 3.74 -41.54 -5.36
C GLY A 2 4.72 -40.40 -5.18
N SER A 3 5.46 -40.11 -6.25
CA SER A 3 6.43 -39.04 -6.39
C SER A 3 5.76 -37.67 -6.17
N THR A 4 5.92 -37.10 -4.98
CA THR A 4 5.57 -35.69 -4.71
C THR A 4 6.73 -34.79 -5.12
N ASP A 5 6.62 -34.31 -6.36
CA ASP A 5 6.98 -32.96 -6.83
C ASP A 5 8.11 -32.21 -6.11
N ASN A 6 9.33 -32.72 -6.22
CA ASN A 6 10.56 -32.00 -5.88
C ASN A 6 11.17 -31.31 -7.12
N SER A 7 10.35 -31.00 -8.13
CA SER A 7 10.79 -30.68 -9.50
C SER A 7 10.95 -29.19 -9.83
N ARG A 8 10.67 -28.28 -8.89
CA ARG A 8 10.76 -26.81 -9.13
C ARG A 8 12.06 -26.12 -8.73
N MET A 9 13.03 -26.83 -8.17
CA MET A 9 14.42 -26.35 -8.11
C MET A 9 15.20 -26.93 -9.29
N GLN A 10 14.83 -26.58 -10.51
CA GLN A 10 15.74 -26.79 -11.64
C GLN A 10 17.02 -26.00 -11.36
N ASP A 11 18.16 -26.63 -11.58
CA ASP A 11 19.50 -26.07 -11.45
C ASP A 11 19.67 -24.88 -12.41
N LYS A 12 19.24 -23.68 -11.98
CA LYS A 12 19.35 -22.40 -12.70
C LYS A 12 20.81 -21.91 -12.80
N ARG A 13 21.81 -22.79 -12.89
CA ARG A 13 23.20 -22.37 -13.04
C ARG A 13 23.38 -21.67 -14.40
N GLY A 14 23.86 -20.42 -14.38
CA GLY A 14 24.02 -19.61 -15.59
C GLY A 14 22.76 -18.89 -16.11
N ALA A 15 21.58 -19.12 -15.50
CA ALA A 15 20.38 -18.36 -15.84
C ALA A 15 20.55 -16.86 -15.50
N PRO A 16 19.94 -15.94 -16.27
CA PRO A 16 20.00 -14.52 -15.96
C PRO A 16 19.43 -14.23 -14.57
N GLN A 17 20.02 -13.26 -13.88
CA GLN A 17 19.69 -12.91 -12.51
C GLN A 17 19.36 -11.43 -12.38
N ILE A 18 18.25 -11.11 -11.73
CA ILE A 18 17.95 -9.75 -11.27
C ILE A 18 18.06 -9.69 -9.75
N VAL A 19 18.71 -8.65 -9.24
CA VAL A 19 18.86 -8.38 -7.81
C VAL A 19 18.17 -7.06 -7.49
N PHE A 20 17.05 -7.12 -6.78
CA PHE A 20 16.33 -5.94 -6.32
C PHE A 20 16.91 -5.38 -5.03
N THR A 21 16.84 -4.07 -4.85
CA THR A 21 16.93 -3.43 -3.53
C THR A 21 15.60 -2.81 -3.16
N VAL A 22 15.11 -3.12 -1.95
CA VAL A 22 13.89 -2.58 -1.34
C VAL A 22 14.12 -2.38 0.16
N ASN A 23 13.44 -1.43 0.79
CA ASN A 23 13.56 -1.16 2.22
C ASN A 23 12.34 -1.62 3.02
N GLY A 24 11.14 -1.68 2.43
CA GLY A 24 9.93 -1.70 3.26
C GLY A 24 8.71 -2.33 2.63
N PRO A 25 7.70 -2.63 3.46
CA PRO A 25 6.49 -3.34 3.03
C PRO A 25 5.72 -2.61 1.94
N GLY A 26 5.73 -1.27 1.92
CA GLY A 26 5.08 -0.47 0.88
C GLY A 26 5.74 -0.63 -0.50
N GLU A 27 7.06 -0.73 -0.58
CA GLU A 27 7.78 -0.97 -1.84
C GLU A 27 7.54 -2.40 -2.33
N ILE A 28 7.50 -3.36 -1.40
CA ILE A 28 7.19 -4.76 -1.70
C ILE A 28 5.77 -4.89 -2.27
N SER A 29 4.78 -4.32 -1.58
CA SER A 29 3.37 -4.44 -1.95
C SER A 29 2.97 -3.55 -3.13
N GLY A 30 3.55 -2.35 -3.24
CA GLY A 30 3.17 -1.35 -4.22
C GLY A 30 3.99 -1.39 -5.50
N TRP A 31 5.27 -1.76 -5.44
CA TRP A 31 6.17 -1.69 -6.60
C TRP A 31 6.68 -3.05 -7.05
N MET A 32 7.17 -3.85 -6.13
CA MET A 32 7.80 -5.11 -6.50
C MET A 32 6.79 -6.19 -6.89
N PHE A 33 5.66 -6.31 -6.18
CA PHE A 33 4.60 -7.26 -6.51
C PHE A 33 4.18 -7.26 -8.00
N PRO A 34 3.73 -6.13 -8.59
CA PRO A 34 3.33 -6.13 -10.00
C PRO A 34 4.51 -6.39 -10.93
N LEU A 35 5.71 -5.92 -10.58
CA LEU A 35 6.91 -6.12 -11.39
C LEU A 35 7.37 -7.59 -11.40
N ILE A 36 7.27 -8.31 -10.28
CA ILE A 36 7.56 -9.75 -10.25
C ILE A 36 6.60 -10.50 -11.17
N VAL A 37 5.29 -10.20 -11.12
CA VAL A 37 4.28 -10.82 -11.99
C VAL A 37 4.64 -10.59 -13.47
N ALA A 38 4.96 -9.35 -13.84
CA ALA A 38 5.35 -9.02 -15.21
C ALA A 38 6.68 -9.67 -15.64
N LEU A 39 7.69 -9.72 -14.76
CA LEU A 39 8.98 -10.34 -15.05
C LEU A 39 8.87 -11.85 -15.24
N ARG A 40 8.06 -12.53 -14.42
CA ARG A 40 7.82 -13.97 -14.57
C ARG A 40 7.15 -14.30 -15.91
N ALA A 41 6.23 -13.45 -16.36
CA ALA A 41 5.61 -13.59 -17.67
C ALA A 41 6.60 -13.32 -18.83
N ALA A 42 7.48 -12.33 -18.68
CA ALA A 42 8.41 -11.92 -19.73
C ALA A 42 9.67 -12.79 -19.82
N ILE A 43 10.18 -13.29 -18.69
CA ILE A 43 11.43 -14.06 -18.57
C ILE A 43 11.22 -15.20 -17.56
N PRO A 44 10.62 -16.33 -17.96
CA PRO A 44 10.26 -17.42 -17.05
C PRO A 44 11.44 -17.96 -16.22
N ASP A 45 12.63 -18.05 -16.83
CA ASP A 45 13.82 -18.63 -16.20
C ASP A 45 14.63 -17.63 -15.35
N LEU A 46 14.20 -16.36 -15.28
CA LEU A 46 14.91 -15.32 -14.52
C LEU A 46 15.05 -15.74 -13.05
N ARG A 47 16.25 -15.63 -12.48
CA ARG A 47 16.42 -15.71 -11.02
C ARG A 47 16.15 -14.34 -10.41
N ILE A 48 15.18 -14.25 -9.51
CA ILE A 48 14.83 -13.03 -8.78
C ILE A 48 15.39 -13.13 -7.36
N ALA A 49 16.39 -12.31 -7.07
CA ALA A 49 16.91 -12.08 -5.73
C ALA A 49 16.46 -10.71 -5.21
N VAL A 50 16.20 -10.60 -3.92
CA VAL A 50 15.75 -9.36 -3.29
C VAL A 50 16.59 -9.09 -2.05
N CYS A 51 17.39 -8.03 -2.09
CA CYS A 51 18.16 -7.54 -0.95
C CYS A 51 17.35 -6.51 -0.16
N LEU A 52 16.92 -6.91 1.04
CA LEU A 52 16.30 -6.01 2.01
C LEU A 52 17.34 -5.04 2.56
N LEU A 53 17.06 -3.75 2.50
CA LEU A 53 17.85 -2.70 3.12
C LEU A 53 17.21 -2.22 4.44
N PRO A 54 17.97 -1.63 5.37
CA PRO A 54 17.42 -1.17 6.66
C PRO A 54 16.24 -0.22 6.51
N CYS A 55 15.18 -0.45 7.30
CA CYS A 55 13.98 0.39 7.32
C CYS A 55 13.35 0.43 8.70
N VAL A 56 12.86 1.61 9.09
CA VAL A 56 12.19 1.85 10.38
C VAL A 56 10.81 1.21 10.48
N TYR A 57 10.24 0.78 9.34
CA TYR A 57 8.92 0.16 9.25
C TYR A 57 8.98 -1.35 9.04
N SER A 58 10.18 -1.94 9.11
CA SER A 58 10.33 -3.38 8.93
C SER A 58 9.70 -4.14 10.10
N THR A 59 8.97 -5.21 9.80
CA THR A 59 8.28 -6.07 10.77
C THR A 59 9.03 -7.38 11.02
N GLY A 60 10.06 -7.68 10.22
CA GLY A 60 10.82 -8.93 10.25
C GLY A 60 10.17 -10.07 9.47
N ALA A 61 8.99 -9.86 8.89
CA ALA A 61 8.25 -10.83 8.07
C ALA A 61 8.48 -10.67 6.57
N GLU A 62 9.34 -9.74 6.13
CA GLU A 62 9.48 -9.40 4.72
C GLU A 62 9.99 -10.58 3.90
N THR A 63 10.94 -11.36 4.43
CA THR A 63 11.47 -12.52 3.70
C THR A 63 10.39 -13.56 3.41
N SER A 64 9.44 -13.81 4.32
CA SER A 64 8.34 -14.75 4.08
C SER A 64 7.31 -14.19 3.08
N VAL A 65 7.06 -12.88 3.11
CA VAL A 65 6.24 -12.21 2.10
C VAL A 65 6.89 -12.31 0.72
N LEU A 66 8.21 -12.11 0.61
CA LEU A 66 8.92 -12.23 -0.66
C LEU A 66 8.83 -13.66 -1.23
N GLN A 67 8.93 -14.67 -0.38
CA GLN A 67 8.76 -16.07 -0.80
C GLN A 67 7.36 -16.33 -1.36
N SER A 68 6.31 -15.81 -0.70
CA SER A 68 4.93 -15.98 -1.19
C SER A 68 4.67 -15.25 -2.51
N LEU A 69 5.47 -14.21 -2.83
CA LEU A 69 5.46 -13.54 -4.14
C LEU A 69 6.26 -14.28 -5.22
N GLY A 70 6.90 -15.42 -4.91
CA GLY A 70 7.68 -16.20 -5.86
C GLY A 70 9.11 -15.68 -6.10
N VAL A 71 9.69 -14.98 -5.12
CA VAL A 71 11.12 -14.60 -5.11
C VAL A 71 11.98 -15.85 -4.86
N ASP A 72 12.98 -16.09 -5.70
CA ASP A 72 13.87 -17.25 -5.57
C ASP A 72 14.85 -17.07 -4.38
N VAL A 73 15.37 -15.85 -4.19
CA VAL A 73 16.41 -15.56 -3.18
C VAL A 73 16.05 -14.33 -2.34
N PRO A 74 15.23 -14.48 -1.29
CA PRO A 74 14.95 -13.40 -0.34
C PRO A 74 16.15 -13.22 0.62
N VAL A 75 16.80 -12.07 0.58
CA VAL A 75 18.00 -11.79 1.37
C VAL A 75 17.65 -10.85 2.53
N SER A 76 17.90 -11.30 3.75
CA SER A 76 17.67 -10.51 4.97
C SER A 76 18.48 -9.21 4.98
N VAL A 77 18.12 -8.25 5.83
CA VAL A 77 18.93 -7.01 6.01
C VAL A 77 20.36 -7.36 6.43
N ARG A 78 20.51 -8.29 7.38
CA ARG A 78 21.83 -8.73 7.87
C ARG A 78 22.68 -9.29 6.73
N ASP A 79 22.11 -10.17 5.91
CA ASP A 79 22.85 -10.82 4.83
C ASP A 79 23.10 -9.87 3.65
N SER A 80 22.18 -8.94 3.39
CA SER A 80 22.38 -7.88 2.41
C SER A 80 23.57 -6.98 2.79
N LEU A 81 23.67 -6.57 4.05
CA LEU A 81 24.81 -5.81 4.55
C LEU A 81 26.10 -6.64 4.56
N ALA A 82 26.02 -7.95 4.87
CA ALA A 82 27.17 -8.84 4.79
C ALA A 82 27.67 -9.02 3.34
N LEU A 83 26.77 -9.10 2.36
CA LEU A 83 27.13 -9.11 0.94
C LEU A 83 27.80 -7.79 0.55
N ILE A 84 27.16 -6.65 0.85
CA ILE A 84 27.66 -5.33 0.49
C ILE A 84 29.05 -5.09 1.09
N PHE A 85 29.18 -5.16 2.41
CA PHE A 85 30.40 -4.74 3.11
C PHE A 85 31.46 -5.84 3.24
N ARG A 86 31.05 -7.12 3.33
CA ARG A 86 32.00 -8.25 3.54
C ARG A 86 32.12 -9.18 2.32
N GLY A 87 31.19 -9.14 1.37
CA GLY A 87 31.25 -9.93 0.14
C GLY A 87 30.80 -11.35 0.30
N ARG A 88 30.20 -11.65 1.45
CA ARG A 88 29.63 -12.95 1.74
C ARG A 88 28.33 -13.05 0.96
N ALA A 89 28.34 -13.84 -0.11
CA ALA A 89 27.12 -14.08 -0.88
C ALA A 89 26.13 -14.90 -0.02
N PRO A 90 24.85 -14.51 -0.01
CA PRO A 90 23.81 -15.34 0.59
C PRO A 90 23.61 -16.61 -0.24
N GLU A 91 23.04 -17.63 0.39
CA GLU A 91 22.68 -18.87 -0.29
C GLU A 91 21.71 -18.60 -1.44
N GLY A 92 21.88 -19.31 -2.56
CA GLY A 92 21.04 -19.18 -3.76
C GLY A 92 21.41 -18.04 -4.71
N LEU A 93 22.20 -17.05 -4.28
CA LEU A 93 22.70 -15.98 -5.16
C LEU A 93 23.87 -16.49 -6.01
N ASP A 94 23.72 -16.47 -7.33
CA ASP A 94 24.76 -16.88 -8.27
C ASP A 94 25.60 -15.66 -8.66
N ARG A 95 26.89 -15.69 -8.30
CA ARG A 95 27.83 -14.60 -8.61
C ARG A 95 28.38 -14.65 -10.03
N THR A 96 28.19 -15.78 -10.71
CA THR A 96 28.66 -16.00 -12.08
C THR A 96 27.56 -15.74 -13.12
N ALA A 97 26.30 -15.70 -12.68
CA ALA A 97 25.16 -15.38 -13.51
C ALA A 97 25.24 -13.94 -14.08
N PRO A 98 24.83 -13.74 -15.36
CA PRO A 98 24.57 -12.41 -15.89
C PRO A 98 23.60 -11.67 -14.98
N THR A 99 24.06 -10.58 -14.35
CA THR A 99 23.31 -9.91 -13.28
C THR A 99 22.94 -8.48 -13.65
N LEU A 100 21.67 -8.12 -13.41
CA LEU A 100 21.17 -6.75 -13.38
C LEU A 100 20.76 -6.42 -11.94
N ILE A 101 21.16 -5.25 -11.43
CA ILE A 101 20.60 -4.72 -10.19
C ILE A 101 19.47 -3.77 -10.53
N PHE A 102 18.36 -3.86 -9.80
CA PHE A 102 17.21 -2.98 -9.98
C PHE A 102 16.82 -2.34 -8.66
N HIS A 103 17.07 -1.04 -8.56
CA HIS A 103 16.70 -0.25 -7.39
C HIS A 103 15.20 0.05 -7.43
N LEU A 104 14.47 -0.52 -6.47
CA LEU A 104 13.09 -0.13 -6.20
C LEU A 104 13.03 0.78 -4.96
N GLY A 105 13.93 0.61 -4.00
CA GLY A 105 14.08 1.57 -2.92
C GLY A 105 15.12 1.22 -1.88
N GLY A 106 15.09 1.95 -0.77
CA GLY A 106 16.17 1.99 0.22
C GLY A 106 17.31 2.95 -0.12
N GLU A 107 18.42 2.79 0.60
CA GLU A 107 19.54 3.74 0.50
C GLU A 107 20.30 3.57 -0.82
N VAL A 108 20.41 4.66 -1.58
CA VAL A 108 21.06 4.65 -2.90
C VAL A 108 22.54 4.31 -2.78
N ALA A 109 23.22 4.83 -1.76
CA ALA A 109 24.64 4.53 -1.54
C ALA A 109 24.89 3.02 -1.38
N LEU A 110 24.02 2.32 -0.64
CA LEU A 110 24.11 0.86 -0.46
C LEU A 110 23.87 0.11 -1.78
N THR A 111 22.94 0.59 -2.60
CA THR A 111 22.69 0.01 -3.93
C THR A 111 23.89 0.17 -4.87
N VAL A 112 24.55 1.34 -4.84
CA VAL A 112 25.78 1.58 -5.62
C VAL A 112 26.95 0.73 -5.11
N LEU A 113 27.07 0.50 -3.81
CA LEU A 113 28.08 -0.41 -3.26
C LEU A 113 27.80 -1.86 -3.66
N LEU A 114 26.52 -2.28 -3.65
CA LEU A 114 26.11 -3.61 -4.11
C LEU A 114 26.49 -3.82 -5.58
N SER A 115 26.34 -2.81 -6.44
CA SER A 115 26.68 -2.92 -7.86
C SER A 115 28.16 -3.10 -8.11
N ARG A 116 29.01 -2.39 -7.37
CA ARG A 116 30.46 -2.63 -7.40
C ARG A 116 30.81 -4.03 -6.91
N ARG A 117 30.12 -4.52 -5.88
CA ARG A 117 30.35 -5.85 -5.31
C ARG A 117 29.99 -6.98 -6.27
N LEU A 118 28.89 -6.84 -7.00
CA LEU A 118 28.41 -7.82 -7.98
C LEU A 118 28.89 -7.55 -9.40
N ARG A 119 29.62 -6.46 -9.63
CA ARG A 119 30.08 -5.99 -10.96
C ARG A 119 28.93 -5.93 -11.98
N ALA A 120 27.76 -5.48 -11.53
CA ALA A 120 26.52 -5.47 -12.31
C ALA A 120 26.10 -4.04 -12.66
N LYS A 121 25.43 -3.88 -13.81
CA LYS A 121 24.75 -2.61 -14.14
C LYS A 121 23.55 -2.41 -13.23
N VAL A 122 23.16 -1.15 -13.04
CA VAL A 122 22.06 -0.78 -12.13
C VAL A 122 21.00 -0.01 -12.90
N TYR A 123 19.77 -0.51 -12.86
CA TYR A 123 18.57 0.21 -13.24
C TYR A 123 17.83 0.68 -11.99
N ALA A 124 16.97 1.68 -12.12
CA ALA A 124 16.13 2.13 -11.02
C ALA A 124 14.73 2.52 -11.48
N TYR A 125 13.73 2.28 -10.65
CA TYR A 125 12.45 2.97 -10.71
C TYR A 125 12.40 3.99 -9.57
N ALA A 126 11.98 5.21 -9.86
CA ALA A 126 11.95 6.27 -8.85
C ALA A 126 10.80 7.25 -9.08
N GLU A 127 10.19 7.69 -7.98
CA GLU A 127 9.24 8.80 -8.01
C GLU A 127 9.95 10.16 -8.07
N ARG A 128 11.17 10.25 -7.52
CA ARG A 128 11.94 11.48 -7.36
C ARG A 128 13.35 11.30 -7.90
N PRO A 129 14.06 12.40 -8.21
CA PRO A 129 15.48 12.35 -8.56
C PRO A 129 16.28 11.59 -7.51
N LEU A 130 17.05 10.58 -7.94
CA LEU A 130 17.92 9.83 -7.05
C LEU A 130 19.21 10.61 -6.80
N PRO A 131 19.70 10.68 -5.54
CA PRO A 131 21.07 11.11 -5.29
C PRO A 131 22.04 10.18 -6.03
N TYR A 132 23.13 10.72 -6.58
CA TYR A 132 24.09 9.94 -7.38
C TYR A 132 23.49 9.23 -8.61
N GLY A 133 22.46 9.82 -9.24
CA GLY A 133 21.80 9.27 -10.43
C GLY A 133 22.75 8.85 -11.57
N PHE A 134 23.94 9.44 -11.67
CA PHE A 134 24.98 9.07 -12.64
C PHE A 134 25.53 7.63 -12.45
N ALA A 135 25.34 7.03 -11.28
CA ALA A 135 25.76 5.65 -11.02
C ALA A 135 24.79 4.60 -11.63
N PHE A 136 23.63 5.05 -12.11
CA PHE A 136 22.61 4.19 -12.70
C PHE A 136 22.73 4.21 -14.22
N SER A 137 22.72 3.03 -14.84
CA SER A 137 22.73 2.90 -16.29
C SER A 137 21.41 3.34 -16.93
N ARG A 138 20.29 3.16 -16.22
CA ARG A 138 18.96 3.70 -16.57
C ARG A 138 18.16 4.04 -15.31
N VAL A 139 17.37 5.11 -15.36
CA VAL A 139 16.40 5.46 -14.31
C VAL A 139 15.05 5.70 -14.98
N PHE A 140 14.03 5.02 -14.47
CA PHE A 140 12.66 5.08 -14.95
C PHE A 140 11.81 5.86 -13.95
N TYR A 141 11.12 6.88 -14.45
CA TYR A 141 10.27 7.74 -13.62
C TYR A 141 8.79 7.46 -13.88
N ASN A 142 7.98 7.58 -12.84
CA ASN A 142 6.54 7.34 -12.92
C ASN A 142 5.77 8.42 -13.71
N GLY A 143 6.35 9.61 -13.86
CA GLY A 143 5.75 10.75 -14.57
C GLY A 143 4.80 11.60 -13.74
N LEU A 144 4.70 11.36 -12.43
CA LEU A 144 3.79 12.09 -11.53
C LEU A 144 4.41 13.33 -10.90
N ASN A 145 5.72 13.28 -10.67
CA ASN A 145 6.42 14.38 -10.03
C ASN A 145 7.17 15.20 -11.08
N GLN A 146 7.17 16.52 -10.90
CA GLN A 146 8.03 17.39 -11.71
C GLN A 146 9.49 17.03 -11.45
N LEU A 147 10.21 16.74 -12.51
CA LEU A 147 11.65 16.48 -12.46
C LEU A 147 12.41 17.79 -12.68
N PRO A 148 13.58 17.98 -12.03
CA PRO A 148 14.45 19.11 -12.31
C PRO A 148 14.83 19.15 -13.79
N ALA A 149 14.90 20.34 -14.39
CA ALA A 149 15.18 20.53 -15.83
C ALA A 149 16.47 19.83 -16.33
N ARG A 150 17.44 19.60 -15.44
CA ARG A 150 18.68 18.83 -15.72
C ARG A 150 18.43 17.35 -16.03
N ILE A 151 17.31 16.79 -15.57
CA ILE A 151 16.88 15.43 -15.87
C ILE A 151 15.95 15.52 -17.06
N ARG A 152 16.48 15.26 -18.27
CA ARG A 152 15.71 15.22 -19.51
C ARG A 152 14.83 13.97 -19.58
N ALA A 153 13.88 13.81 -18.67
CA ALA A 153 12.79 12.86 -18.85
C ALA A 153 11.58 13.65 -19.34
N THR A 154 11.14 13.36 -20.55
CA THR A 154 9.87 13.90 -21.05
C THR A 154 8.71 13.18 -20.34
N PRO A 155 7.57 13.84 -20.09
CA PRO A 155 6.38 13.17 -19.55
C PRO A 155 5.96 11.94 -20.36
N GLU A 156 6.20 11.95 -21.68
CA GLU A 156 5.94 10.85 -22.60
C GLU A 156 6.89 9.66 -22.39
N ALA A 157 8.07 9.90 -21.81
CA ALA A 157 9.03 8.85 -21.44
C ALA A 157 8.72 8.22 -20.07
N ALA A 158 7.68 8.67 -19.37
CA ALA A 158 7.28 8.08 -18.10
C ALA A 158 6.81 6.63 -18.26
N VAL A 159 7.29 5.76 -17.39
CA VAL A 159 6.89 4.34 -17.43
C VAL A 159 5.48 4.14 -16.86
N GLY A 160 5.04 5.02 -15.97
CA GLY A 160 3.77 4.91 -15.24
C GLY A 160 4.00 4.58 -13.77
N GLU A 161 2.90 4.37 -13.03
CA GLU A 161 2.90 4.14 -11.59
C GLU A 161 2.67 2.66 -11.25
N LEU A 162 3.70 2.00 -10.70
CA LEU A 162 3.61 0.60 -10.27
C LEU A 162 2.53 0.37 -9.21
N MET A 163 2.25 1.35 -8.34
CA MET A 163 1.16 1.21 -7.36
C MET A 163 -0.21 1.04 -8.01
N VAL A 164 -0.43 1.65 -9.19
CA VAL A 164 -1.66 1.47 -9.98
C VAL A 164 -1.72 0.05 -10.55
N ASP A 165 -0.61 -0.47 -11.08
CA ASP A 165 -0.52 -1.85 -11.56
C ASP A 165 -0.79 -2.86 -10.44
N ALA A 166 -0.22 -2.62 -9.26
CA ALA A 166 -0.42 -3.46 -8.08
C ALA A 166 -1.89 -3.50 -7.65
N ALA A 167 -2.58 -2.35 -7.70
CA ALA A 167 -3.99 -2.25 -7.35
C ALA A 167 -4.89 -2.95 -8.38
N GLN A 168 -4.58 -2.83 -9.68
CA GLN A 168 -5.30 -3.51 -10.75
C GLN A 168 -5.19 -5.03 -10.62
N LEU A 169 -3.98 -5.57 -10.45
CA LEU A 169 -3.76 -7.00 -10.28
C LEU A 169 -4.54 -7.56 -9.07
N ARG A 170 -4.63 -6.82 -7.96
CA ARG A 170 -5.40 -7.23 -6.79
C ARG A 170 -6.89 -7.27 -7.07
N ARG A 171 -7.43 -6.30 -7.79
CA ARG A 171 -8.84 -6.32 -8.22
C ARG A 171 -9.14 -7.48 -9.15
N ASP A 172 -8.27 -7.72 -10.12
CA ASP A 172 -8.44 -8.82 -11.06
C ASP A 172 -8.41 -10.17 -10.34
N ALA A 173 -7.47 -10.36 -9.42
CA ALA A 173 -7.39 -11.57 -8.59
C ALA A 173 -8.61 -11.74 -7.67
N ALA A 174 -9.14 -10.64 -7.12
CA ALA A 174 -10.30 -10.68 -6.24
C ALA A 174 -11.63 -10.87 -7.00
N ARG A 175 -11.66 -10.71 -8.33
CA ARG A 175 -12.89 -10.79 -9.14
C ARG A 175 -13.66 -12.09 -8.94
N VAL A 176 -12.96 -13.21 -8.76
CA VAL A 176 -13.54 -14.54 -8.53
C VAL A 176 -14.19 -14.66 -7.14
N ALA A 177 -13.68 -13.91 -6.16
CA ALA A 177 -14.17 -13.95 -4.77
C ALA A 177 -15.33 -12.96 -4.50
N ARG A 178 -15.73 -12.16 -5.49
CA ARG A 178 -16.83 -11.21 -5.35
C ARG A 178 -18.18 -11.94 -5.41
N THR A 179 -19.01 -11.70 -4.40
CA THR A 179 -20.34 -12.31 -4.25
C THR A 179 -21.39 -11.70 -5.18
N GLY A 180 -21.06 -10.60 -5.86
CA GLY A 180 -22.00 -9.79 -6.64
C GLY A 180 -22.83 -8.83 -5.79
N ARG A 181 -22.78 -8.94 -4.46
CA ARG A 181 -23.40 -7.99 -3.52
C ARG A 181 -22.55 -6.71 -3.42
N PRO A 182 -23.18 -5.53 -3.25
CA PRO A 182 -22.45 -4.30 -3.03
C PRO A 182 -21.60 -4.40 -1.76
N THR A 183 -20.30 -4.13 -1.87
CA THR A 183 -19.36 -4.30 -0.76
C THR A 183 -18.73 -2.96 -0.36
N ILE A 184 -18.86 -2.56 0.92
CA ILE A 184 -18.22 -1.35 1.45
C ILE A 184 -16.98 -1.72 2.27
N GLY A 185 -15.85 -1.11 1.91
CA GLY A 185 -14.57 -1.24 2.61
C GLY A 185 -14.36 -0.19 3.69
N LEU A 186 -14.17 -0.61 4.94
CA LEU A 186 -13.83 0.25 6.07
C LEU A 186 -12.30 0.26 6.30
N PHE A 187 -11.74 1.47 6.38
CA PHE A 187 -10.30 1.68 6.61
C PHE A 187 -10.09 2.48 7.91
N PRO A 188 -10.04 1.81 9.07
CA PRO A 188 -10.01 2.43 10.40
C PRO A 188 -8.61 2.95 10.82
N GLY A 189 -7.72 3.19 9.85
CA GLY A 189 -6.35 3.62 10.10
C GLY A 189 -5.36 2.48 10.39
N SER A 190 -4.11 2.86 10.61
CA SER A 190 -2.97 1.92 10.69
C SER A 190 -2.44 1.71 12.11
N ARG A 191 -3.20 2.13 13.13
CA ARG A 191 -2.79 2.14 14.53
C ARG A 191 -3.98 1.76 15.40
N GLU A 192 -3.72 1.05 16.48
CA GLU A 192 -4.74 0.56 17.42
C GLU A 192 -5.59 1.71 17.97
N TYR A 193 -4.99 2.82 18.43
CA TYR A 193 -5.74 3.99 18.91
C TYR A 193 -6.65 4.64 17.85
N MET A 194 -6.30 4.55 16.56
CA MET A 194 -7.17 5.05 15.49
C MET A 194 -8.36 4.12 15.33
N ALA A 195 -8.11 2.81 15.31
CA ALA A 195 -9.14 1.79 15.16
C ALA A 195 -10.09 1.75 16.37
N GLU A 196 -9.57 1.96 17.57
CA GLU A 196 -10.33 2.04 18.81
C GLU A 196 -11.43 3.10 18.76
N PHE A 197 -11.12 4.27 18.19
CA PHE A 197 -12.09 5.32 17.97
C PHE A 197 -12.96 5.08 16.72
N LEU A 198 -12.32 4.76 15.58
CA LEU A 198 -12.99 4.75 14.28
C LEU A 198 -13.91 3.54 14.08
N LEU A 199 -13.63 2.39 14.69
CA LEU A 199 -14.48 1.21 14.51
C LEU A 199 -15.87 1.41 15.13
N PRO A 200 -16.00 1.80 16.41
CA PRO A 200 -17.30 2.17 16.97
C PRO A 200 -17.98 3.32 16.23
N TYR A 201 -17.21 4.30 15.73
CA TYR A 201 -17.72 5.43 14.95
C TYR A 201 -18.32 4.96 13.61
N TYR A 202 -17.62 4.08 12.89
CA TYR A 202 -18.09 3.52 11.62
C TYR A 202 -19.27 2.57 11.83
N ALA A 203 -19.37 1.87 12.96
CA ALA A 203 -20.49 0.97 13.25
C ALA A 203 -21.85 1.67 13.18
N VAL A 204 -21.94 2.97 13.53
CA VAL A 204 -23.16 3.78 13.35
C VAL A 204 -23.56 3.90 11.87
N THR A 205 -22.59 4.08 10.97
CA THR A 205 -22.81 4.09 9.51
C THR A 205 -23.25 2.71 9.03
N VAL A 206 -22.61 1.66 9.54
CA VAL A 206 -22.91 0.26 9.20
C VAL A 206 -24.37 -0.06 9.52
N ASP A 207 -24.81 0.20 10.75
CA ASP A 207 -26.19 -0.09 11.15
C ASP A 207 -27.21 0.77 10.42
N ALA A 208 -26.98 2.08 10.31
CA ALA A 208 -27.90 2.98 9.63
C ALA A 208 -28.08 2.62 8.15
N LEU A 209 -27.00 2.36 7.42
CA LEU A 209 -27.08 2.07 5.99
C LEU A 209 -27.58 0.64 5.73
N SER A 210 -27.25 -0.33 6.59
CA SER A 210 -27.76 -1.71 6.44
C SER A 210 -29.24 -1.83 6.77
N ALA A 211 -29.80 -0.94 7.59
CA ALA A 211 -31.24 -0.86 7.81
C ALA A 211 -32.01 -0.45 6.55
N GLU A 212 -31.43 0.42 5.72
CA GLU A 212 -31.98 0.81 4.41
C GLU A 212 -31.64 -0.21 3.31
N ARG A 213 -30.45 -0.82 3.38
CA ARG A 213 -29.85 -1.69 2.35
C ARG A 213 -29.23 -2.95 2.98
N PRO A 214 -30.05 -3.95 3.34
CA PRO A 214 -29.58 -5.18 3.98
C PRO A 214 -28.73 -6.07 3.04
N ASP A 215 -28.68 -5.74 1.74
CA ASP A 215 -27.88 -6.40 0.72
C ASP A 215 -26.39 -6.01 0.76
N ILE A 216 -25.98 -5.01 1.55
CA ILE A 216 -24.57 -4.58 1.65
C ILE A 216 -23.72 -5.59 2.42
N ASP A 217 -22.57 -5.95 1.84
CA ASP A 217 -21.50 -6.67 2.53
C ASP A 217 -20.47 -5.67 3.11
N TRP A 218 -20.06 -5.86 4.37
CA TRP A 218 -19.08 -5.00 5.03
C TRP A 218 -17.75 -5.72 5.24
N VAL A 219 -16.66 -5.08 4.82
CA VAL A 219 -15.30 -5.59 5.02
C VAL A 219 -14.42 -4.50 5.63
N MET A 220 -13.53 -4.88 6.55
CA MET A 220 -12.58 -3.99 7.21
C MET A 220 -11.16 -4.34 6.79
N ALA A 221 -10.41 -3.34 6.34
CA ALA A 221 -8.99 -3.45 6.03
C ALA A 221 -8.18 -3.41 7.33
N ARG A 222 -7.74 -4.58 7.81
CA ARG A 222 -6.81 -4.66 8.94
C ARG A 222 -5.41 -4.27 8.47
N ALA A 223 -4.84 -3.23 9.07
CA ALA A 223 -3.44 -2.89 8.87
C ALA A 223 -2.53 -3.83 9.68
N ASP A 224 -1.30 -4.06 9.22
CA ASP A 224 -0.36 -5.00 9.84
C ASP A 224 -0.05 -4.67 11.31
N PHE A 225 -0.04 -3.38 11.65
CA PHE A 225 0.21 -2.87 13.01
C PHE A 225 -1.02 -2.94 13.93
N VAL A 226 -2.19 -3.32 13.43
CA VAL A 226 -3.38 -3.56 14.24
C VAL A 226 -3.45 -5.05 14.53
N ARG A 227 -3.12 -5.44 15.75
CA ARG A 227 -3.05 -6.85 16.14
C ARG A 227 -4.46 -7.44 16.23
N MET A 228 -4.58 -8.72 15.88
CA MET A 228 -5.85 -9.46 16.08
C MET A 228 -6.25 -9.47 17.57
N GLU A 229 -5.27 -9.54 18.47
CA GLU A 229 -5.52 -9.50 19.92
C GLU A 229 -6.22 -8.22 20.37
N PHE A 230 -5.79 -7.07 19.83
CA PHE A 230 -6.46 -5.80 20.09
C PHE A 230 -7.92 -5.81 19.62
N LEU A 231 -8.21 -6.44 18.48
CA LEU A 231 -9.59 -6.56 17.98
C LEU A 231 -10.44 -7.51 18.84
N ARG A 232 -9.85 -8.58 19.37
CA ARG A 232 -10.52 -9.50 20.32
C ARG A 232 -10.90 -8.80 21.61
N SER A 233 -10.02 -7.93 22.10
CA SER A 233 -10.19 -7.17 23.34
C SER A 233 -10.68 -5.74 23.10
N LEU A 234 -11.33 -5.45 21.97
CA LEU A 234 -11.76 -4.08 21.65
C LEU A 234 -12.76 -3.62 22.71
N ALA A 235 -12.41 -2.58 23.45
CA ALA A 235 -13.27 -2.07 24.51
C ALA A 235 -14.55 -1.45 23.93
N PRO A 236 -15.70 -1.60 24.61
CA PRO A 236 -16.89 -0.84 24.25
C PRO A 236 -16.61 0.66 24.43
N PRO A 237 -17.22 1.52 23.60
CA PRO A 237 -17.05 2.96 23.74
C PRO A 237 -17.59 3.43 25.11
N PRO A 238 -16.95 4.40 25.78
CA PRO A 238 -17.36 4.88 27.11
C PRO A 238 -18.83 5.32 27.16
N GLU A 239 -19.49 5.11 28.30
CA GLU A 239 -20.91 5.49 28.47
C GLU A 239 -21.11 7.02 28.45
N ASP A 240 -20.15 7.77 28.96
CA ASP A 240 -20.15 9.25 29.07
C ASP A 240 -19.62 9.95 27.81
N ARG A 241 -19.40 9.23 26.72
CA ARG A 241 -18.88 9.78 25.47
C ARG A 241 -19.77 10.89 24.88
N THR A 242 -19.12 11.85 24.24
CA THR A 242 -19.79 12.97 23.55
C THR A 242 -19.93 12.77 22.04
N TRP A 243 -19.65 11.56 21.54
CA TRP A 243 -19.61 11.28 20.10
C TRP A 243 -20.38 9.99 19.73
N PRO A 244 -20.98 9.94 18.53
CA PRO A 244 -21.77 8.81 18.06
C PRO A 244 -20.90 7.56 17.83
N ALA A 245 -21.19 6.50 18.59
CA ALA A 245 -20.46 5.24 18.58
C ALA A 245 -21.37 4.07 18.95
N LEU A 246 -21.12 2.89 18.39
CA LEU A 246 -21.76 1.63 18.80
C LEU A 246 -20.70 0.61 19.26
N PRO A 247 -21.00 -0.20 20.30
CA PRO A 247 -20.10 -1.28 20.70
C PRO A 247 -20.01 -2.33 19.60
N LEU A 248 -18.86 -2.98 19.49
CA LEU A 248 -18.61 -4.06 18.55
C LEU A 248 -18.23 -5.32 19.32
N SER A 249 -18.75 -6.46 18.90
CA SER A 249 -18.36 -7.77 19.41
C SER A 249 -17.47 -8.48 18.41
N PHE A 250 -16.37 -9.07 18.87
CA PHE A 250 -15.48 -9.86 18.02
C PHE A 250 -15.96 -11.31 17.93
N HIS A 251 -15.88 -11.88 16.74
CA HIS A 251 -16.20 -13.27 16.46
C HIS A 251 -15.16 -13.87 15.52
N GLU A 252 -14.89 -15.17 15.68
CA GLU A 252 -13.95 -15.92 14.85
C GLU A 252 -14.46 -17.36 14.69
N GLU A 253 -14.46 -17.84 13.46
CA GLU A 253 -14.85 -19.19 13.09
C GLU A 253 -13.88 -19.75 12.03
N GLY A 254 -13.08 -20.74 12.43
CA GLY A 254 -12.02 -21.27 11.59
C GLY A 254 -11.00 -20.18 11.20
N ASN A 255 -10.89 -19.90 9.91
CA ASN A 255 -10.00 -18.86 9.37
C ASN A 255 -10.71 -17.52 9.12
N ALA A 256 -12.00 -17.40 9.44
CA ALA A 256 -12.77 -16.18 9.27
C ALA A 256 -12.92 -15.45 10.60
N ALA A 257 -12.76 -14.13 10.59
CA ALA A 257 -13.02 -13.26 11.73
C ALA A 257 -13.87 -12.06 11.31
N TRP A 258 -14.75 -11.60 12.19
CA TRP A 258 -15.58 -10.42 11.96
C TRP A 258 -15.86 -9.65 13.25
N LEU A 259 -16.12 -8.36 13.10
CA LEU A 259 -16.76 -7.55 14.14
C LEU A 259 -18.26 -7.53 13.86
N GLN A 260 -19.07 -7.60 14.91
CA GLN A 260 -20.53 -7.57 14.80
C GLN A 260 -21.10 -6.39 15.57
N THR A 261 -21.97 -5.64 14.91
CA THR A 261 -22.70 -4.50 15.48
C THR A 261 -23.89 -4.95 16.33
N PRO A 262 -24.51 -4.06 17.13
CA PRO A 262 -25.70 -4.39 17.90
C PRO A 262 -26.91 -4.80 17.04
N ALA A 263 -27.04 -4.25 15.83
CA ALA A 263 -28.08 -4.67 14.89
C ALA A 263 -27.78 -6.01 14.18
N GLY A 264 -26.66 -6.68 14.49
CA GLY A 264 -26.28 -7.97 13.93
C GLY A 264 -25.51 -7.91 12.60
N ASN A 265 -25.12 -6.72 12.14
CA ASN A 265 -24.36 -6.56 10.91
C ASN A 265 -22.92 -7.06 11.10
N ARG A 266 -22.45 -7.88 10.15
CA ARG A 266 -21.11 -8.48 10.19
C ARG A 266 -20.13 -7.68 9.35
N ILE A 267 -19.05 -7.23 9.98
CA ILE A 267 -17.92 -6.53 9.35
C ILE A 267 -16.74 -7.51 9.29
N ARG A 268 -16.53 -8.13 8.13
CA ARG A 268 -15.46 -9.13 7.94
C ARG A 268 -14.08 -8.49 8.06
N ILE A 269 -13.19 -9.07 8.86
CA ILE A 269 -11.82 -8.59 9.04
C ILE A 269 -10.94 -9.24 7.98
N LEU A 270 -10.37 -8.43 7.08
CA LEU A 270 -9.55 -8.93 5.98
C LEU A 270 -8.22 -8.16 5.88
N PRO A 271 -7.17 -8.75 5.28
CA PRO A 271 -5.98 -7.99 4.89
C PRO A 271 -6.35 -6.83 3.96
N GLY A 272 -5.72 -5.67 4.12
CA GLY A 272 -6.05 -4.47 3.33
C GLY A 272 -5.99 -4.70 1.81
N ALA A 273 -5.03 -5.49 1.34
CA ALA A 273 -4.92 -5.89 -0.07
C ALA A 273 -6.16 -6.63 -0.60
N GLN A 274 -6.81 -7.46 0.21
CA GLN A 274 -8.04 -8.15 -0.18
C GLN A 274 -9.23 -7.18 -0.21
N VAL A 275 -9.32 -6.27 0.76
CA VAL A 275 -10.37 -5.24 0.77
C VAL A 275 -10.30 -4.35 -0.47
N LEU A 276 -9.10 -3.94 -0.88
CA LEU A 276 -8.88 -3.16 -2.11
C LEU A 276 -9.36 -3.89 -3.39
N GLY A 277 -9.37 -5.23 -3.38
CA GLY A 277 -9.86 -6.03 -4.49
C GLY A 277 -11.37 -6.29 -4.46
N LEU A 278 -11.95 -6.40 -3.26
CA LEU A 278 -13.34 -6.80 -3.06
C LEU A 278 -14.32 -5.63 -3.01
N ALA A 279 -13.95 -4.51 -2.38
CA ALA A 279 -14.86 -3.41 -2.13
C ALA A 279 -15.22 -2.61 -3.41
N ASP A 280 -16.42 -2.06 -3.42
CA ASP A 280 -16.97 -1.17 -4.45
C ASP A 280 -16.70 0.30 -4.12
N CYS A 281 -16.87 0.67 -2.86
CA CYS A 281 -16.52 1.97 -2.33
C CYS A 281 -15.95 1.86 -0.92
N ALA A 282 -15.31 2.92 -0.44
CA ALA A 282 -14.62 2.91 0.85
C ALA A 282 -15.01 4.07 1.78
N LEU A 283 -14.99 3.79 3.08
CA LEU A 283 -14.99 4.78 4.15
C LEU A 283 -13.62 4.79 4.84
N THR A 284 -12.95 5.94 4.84
CA THR A 284 -11.55 6.02 5.24
C THR A 284 -11.20 7.35 5.90
N ILE A 285 -10.02 7.42 6.50
CA ILE A 285 -9.43 8.66 7.05
C ILE A 285 -8.32 9.19 6.14
N PRO A 286 -7.94 10.48 6.26
CA PRO A 286 -6.78 11.03 5.58
C PRO A 286 -5.50 10.24 5.90
N GLY A 287 -4.81 9.77 4.86
CA GLY A 287 -3.61 8.94 5.03
C GLY A 287 -3.04 8.42 3.72
N THR A 288 -2.01 7.59 3.82
CA THR A 288 -1.39 6.92 2.66
C THR A 288 -2.34 5.90 2.02
N ASN A 289 -3.24 5.29 2.81
CA ASN A 289 -4.30 4.40 2.35
C ASN A 289 -5.21 5.04 1.27
N THR A 290 -5.48 6.36 1.34
CA THR A 290 -6.26 7.06 0.31
C THR A 290 -5.60 6.97 -1.07
N GLY A 291 -4.27 6.87 -1.11
CA GLY A 291 -3.52 6.64 -2.34
C GLY A 291 -3.70 5.22 -2.89
N GLU A 292 -3.64 4.20 -2.04
CA GLU A 292 -3.86 2.81 -2.46
C GLU A 292 -5.31 2.56 -2.92
N ILE A 293 -6.28 3.09 -2.18
CA ILE A 293 -7.69 3.08 -2.57
C ILE A 293 -7.87 3.77 -3.92
N ALA A 294 -7.25 4.95 -4.10
CA ALA A 294 -7.36 5.70 -5.34
C ALA A 294 -6.66 5.01 -6.53
N ALA A 295 -5.52 4.34 -6.30
CA ALA A 295 -4.80 3.60 -7.33
C ALA A 295 -5.65 2.45 -7.89
N SER A 296 -6.54 1.88 -7.07
CA SER A 296 -7.54 0.91 -7.52
C SER A 296 -8.68 1.55 -8.33
N GLY A 297 -8.94 2.84 -8.13
CA GLY A 297 -10.08 3.57 -8.69
C GLY A 297 -11.36 3.34 -7.90
N MET A 298 -11.24 3.13 -6.59
CA MET A 298 -12.38 2.91 -5.71
C MET A 298 -12.88 4.28 -5.26
N PRO A 299 -14.16 4.62 -5.54
CA PRO A 299 -14.81 5.74 -4.89
C PRO A 299 -14.66 5.65 -3.37
N MET A 300 -14.40 6.78 -2.73
CA MET A 300 -14.20 6.81 -1.28
C MET A 300 -14.82 8.03 -0.65
N VAL A 301 -15.17 7.90 0.63
CA VAL A 301 -15.52 9.00 1.52
C VAL A 301 -14.38 9.12 2.53
N VAL A 302 -13.72 10.29 2.53
CA VAL A 302 -12.64 10.57 3.47
C VAL A 302 -13.22 11.37 4.63
N VAL A 303 -13.09 10.86 5.85
CA VAL A 303 -13.65 11.48 7.04
C VAL A 303 -12.57 11.85 8.04
N LEU A 304 -12.74 13.01 8.67
CA LEU A 304 -11.97 13.43 9.83
C LEU A 304 -12.94 13.91 10.91
N PRO A 305 -13.44 12.99 11.75
CA PRO A 305 -14.28 13.36 12.88
C PRO A 305 -13.46 14.16 13.89
N THR A 306 -14.00 15.27 14.38
CA THR A 306 -13.25 16.21 15.22
C THR A 306 -13.57 16.15 16.71
N TYR A 307 -14.36 15.16 17.13
CA TYR A 307 -14.82 15.00 18.51
C TYR A 307 -13.68 14.96 19.52
N LEU A 308 -12.60 14.21 19.27
CA LEU A 308 -11.46 14.13 20.21
C LEU A 308 -10.41 15.24 20.03
N GLY A 309 -10.68 16.25 19.18
CA GLY A 309 -9.72 17.31 18.88
C GLY A 309 -9.42 18.25 20.06
N HIS A 310 -10.29 18.27 21.07
CA HIS A 310 -10.15 19.11 22.27
C HIS A 310 -9.38 18.43 23.42
N GLU A 311 -9.32 17.10 23.44
CA GLU A 311 -8.62 16.33 24.48
C GLU A 311 -7.11 16.23 24.26
N VAL A 312 -6.63 16.60 23.07
CA VAL A 312 -5.21 16.52 22.78
C VAL A 312 -4.54 17.87 23.06
N PRO A 313 -3.66 17.95 24.09
CA PRO A 313 -3.06 19.20 24.49
C PRO A 313 -2.32 19.85 23.32
N LEU A 314 -2.54 21.15 23.17
CA LEU A 314 -1.78 22.01 22.27
C LEU A 314 -0.29 21.80 22.53
N PRO A 315 0.55 21.56 21.50
CA PRO A 315 1.99 21.51 21.69
C PRO A 315 2.51 22.94 21.90
N GLY A 316 2.39 23.42 23.13
CA GLY A 316 3.27 24.42 23.72
C GLY A 316 4.56 23.73 24.15
N LEU A 317 5.69 24.27 23.71
CA LEU A 317 7.05 23.76 23.96
C LEU A 317 7.31 23.43 25.44
N ALA A 318 7.40 22.15 25.80
CA ALA A 318 8.33 21.61 26.81
C ALA A 318 8.24 20.07 26.91
N GLY A 319 9.32 19.40 26.50
CA GLY A 319 9.75 18.11 27.04
C GLY A 319 8.92 16.87 26.69
N HIS A 320 9.47 16.01 25.81
CA HIS A 320 9.09 14.59 25.58
C HIS A 320 8.13 14.26 24.42
N VAL A 321 8.03 15.12 23.40
CA VAL A 321 7.41 14.74 22.10
C VAL A 321 8.45 14.04 21.20
N GLY A 322 9.00 12.93 21.69
CA GLY A 322 10.06 12.18 21.00
C GLY A 322 9.61 10.90 20.31
N ARG A 323 8.35 10.43 20.46
CA ARG A 323 7.98 9.04 20.08
C ARG A 323 6.68 8.80 19.32
N LEU A 324 5.89 9.83 18.96
CA LEU A 324 4.64 9.61 18.18
C LEU A 324 4.61 10.47 16.90
N PRO A 325 5.28 10.03 15.82
CA PRO A 325 5.44 10.82 14.60
C PRO A 325 4.15 11.10 13.79
N LEU A 326 2.98 10.57 14.19
CA LEU A 326 1.75 10.65 13.39
C LEU A 326 0.55 11.33 14.08
N ILE A 327 0.45 11.28 15.41
CA ILE A 327 -0.61 11.97 16.18
C ILE A 327 -0.55 13.49 15.93
N GLY A 328 0.66 14.04 15.82
CA GLY A 328 0.88 15.46 15.56
C GLY A 328 0.32 15.95 14.22
N LYS A 329 0.14 15.09 13.20
CA LYS A 329 -0.38 15.51 11.89
C LYS A 329 -1.90 15.62 11.87
N MET A 330 -2.61 14.67 12.49
CA MET A 330 -4.07 14.74 12.65
C MET A 330 -4.47 15.94 13.51
N LEU A 331 -3.70 16.21 14.57
CA LEU A 331 -3.88 17.44 15.36
C LEU A 331 -3.64 18.70 14.55
N LYS A 332 -2.55 18.76 13.78
CA LYS A 332 -2.28 19.92 12.90
C LYS A 332 -3.38 20.13 11.88
N LEU A 333 -4.01 19.07 11.37
CA LEU A 333 -5.15 19.16 10.45
C LEU A 333 -6.41 19.69 11.17
N TYR A 334 -6.66 19.26 12.41
CA TYR A 334 -7.74 19.81 13.24
C TYR A 334 -7.52 21.29 13.61
N PHE A 335 -6.31 21.66 14.02
CA PHE A 335 -5.96 23.07 14.25
C PHE A 335 -5.99 23.88 12.96
N GLY A 336 -5.55 23.30 11.84
CA GLY A 336 -5.72 23.85 10.51
C GLY A 336 -7.18 24.09 10.18
N TYR A 337 -8.09 23.17 10.52
CA TYR A 337 -9.53 23.33 10.32
C TYR A 337 -10.11 24.50 11.15
N LYS A 338 -9.71 24.62 12.41
CA LYS A 338 -10.15 25.73 13.29
C LYS A 338 -9.59 27.09 12.89
N VAL A 339 -8.38 27.15 12.34
CA VAL A 339 -7.68 28.40 12.02
C VAL A 339 -7.85 28.81 10.56
N LEU A 340 -8.02 27.85 9.64
CA LEU A 340 -8.07 28.04 8.20
C LEU A 340 -9.37 27.41 7.68
N HIS A 341 -10.41 28.22 7.49
CA HIS A 341 -11.67 27.84 6.84
C HIS A 341 -11.52 27.38 5.35
N GLY A 342 -10.30 27.08 4.91
CA GLY A 342 -9.97 26.40 3.67
C GLY A 342 -8.93 25.33 3.94
N LEU A 343 -9.36 24.16 4.43
CA LEU A 343 -8.45 23.03 4.60
C LEU A 343 -7.78 22.67 3.27
N PRO A 344 -6.47 22.42 3.25
CA PRO A 344 -5.84 21.84 2.07
C PRO A 344 -6.50 20.49 1.79
N LEU A 345 -6.58 20.13 0.50
CA LEU A 345 -7.05 18.81 0.07
C LEU A 345 -6.33 17.73 0.90
N LEU A 346 -7.08 16.84 1.53
CA LEU A 346 -6.57 15.92 2.55
C LEU A 346 -6.10 14.60 1.92
N SER A 347 -6.95 14.05 1.07
CA SER A 347 -6.73 12.77 0.40
C SER A 347 -5.65 12.89 -0.66
N GLN A 348 -4.89 11.81 -0.88
CA GLN A 348 -3.93 11.73 -1.98
C GLN A 348 -4.55 12.01 -3.35
N PRO A 349 -5.71 11.41 -3.75
CA PRO A 349 -6.33 11.68 -5.04
C PRO A 349 -6.67 13.16 -5.22
N ASN A 350 -7.30 13.82 -4.23
CA ASN A 350 -7.61 15.24 -4.36
C ASN A 350 -6.34 16.10 -4.43
N ARG A 351 -5.34 15.83 -3.58
CA ARG A 351 -4.07 16.57 -3.61
C ARG A 351 -3.36 16.48 -4.96
N ARG A 352 -3.35 15.30 -5.57
CA ARG A 352 -2.72 15.09 -6.88
C ARG A 352 -3.55 15.71 -8.02
N ALA A 353 -4.87 15.66 -7.93
CA ALA A 353 -5.76 16.29 -8.90
C ALA A 353 -5.79 17.83 -8.78
N GLY A 354 -5.39 18.39 -7.63
CA GLY A 354 -5.51 19.82 -7.33
C GLY A 354 -6.96 20.28 -7.13
N THR A 355 -7.92 19.36 -7.11
CA THR A 355 -9.35 19.63 -6.93
C THR A 355 -10.03 18.51 -6.14
N LYS A 356 -11.25 18.76 -5.65
CA LYS A 356 -12.05 17.77 -4.92
C LYS A 356 -12.73 16.81 -5.91
N ILE A 357 -12.13 15.63 -6.10
CA ILE A 357 -12.70 14.52 -6.86
C ILE A 357 -13.46 13.52 -5.98
N VAL A 358 -13.09 13.42 -4.69
CA VAL A 358 -13.81 12.63 -3.67
C VAL A 358 -14.18 13.51 -2.47
N PRO A 359 -15.31 13.22 -1.76
CA PRO A 359 -15.73 13.97 -0.60
C PRO A 359 -14.74 13.83 0.56
N GLU A 360 -14.39 14.96 1.15
CA GLU A 360 -13.58 15.09 2.37
C GLU A 360 -14.43 15.78 3.44
N LEU A 361 -14.96 14.99 4.37
CA LEU A 361 -15.88 15.42 5.41
C LEU A 361 -15.10 15.63 6.71
N VAL A 362 -15.10 16.85 7.22
CA VAL A 362 -14.36 17.22 8.43
C VAL A 362 -15.31 17.92 9.39
N GLY A 363 -15.32 17.48 10.65
CA GLY A 363 -16.15 18.07 11.68
C GLY A 363 -16.88 17.04 12.53
N GLU A 364 -17.98 17.49 13.11
CA GLU A 364 -18.89 16.67 13.92
C GLU A 364 -20.19 16.42 13.12
N GLY A 365 -21.01 15.49 13.58
CA GLY A 365 -22.29 15.16 12.93
C GLY A 365 -22.16 14.63 11.49
N LEU A 366 -21.05 14.00 11.11
CA LEU A 366 -20.78 13.65 9.72
C LEU A 366 -21.61 12.46 9.18
N HIS A 367 -22.20 11.64 10.05
CA HIS A 367 -22.88 10.39 9.66
C HIS A 367 -23.95 10.53 8.56
N PRO A 368 -24.85 11.53 8.58
CA PRO A 368 -25.81 11.73 7.49
C PRO A 368 -25.12 11.98 6.13
N ALA A 369 -24.04 12.77 6.11
CA ALA A 369 -23.28 13.05 4.90
C ALA A 369 -22.46 11.83 4.43
N ILE A 370 -21.91 11.06 5.36
CA ILE A 370 -21.24 9.78 5.07
C ILE A 370 -22.22 8.82 4.39
N ASN A 371 -23.38 8.59 5.01
CA ASN A 371 -24.40 7.67 4.50
C ASN A 371 -24.89 8.11 3.12
N ALA A 372 -25.15 9.40 2.92
CA ALA A 372 -25.59 9.93 1.64
C ALA A 372 -24.54 9.72 0.53
N ALA A 373 -23.26 9.96 0.81
CA ALA A 373 -22.18 9.76 -0.15
C ALA A 373 -21.94 8.29 -0.50
N LEU A 374 -21.93 7.41 0.51
CA LEU A 374 -21.78 5.97 0.29
C LEU A 374 -22.95 5.40 -0.51
N ARG A 375 -24.19 5.74 -0.15
CA ARG A 375 -25.39 5.36 -0.91
C ARG A 375 -25.31 5.85 -2.35
N GLY A 376 -24.90 7.11 -2.56
CA GLY A 376 -24.68 7.65 -3.90
C GLY A 376 -23.73 6.81 -4.74
N TYR A 377 -22.65 6.27 -4.17
CA TYR A 377 -21.76 5.36 -4.90
C TYR A 377 -22.36 3.98 -5.20
N LEU A 378 -23.25 3.48 -4.35
CA LEU A 378 -23.90 2.19 -4.56
C LEU A 378 -25.02 2.26 -5.61
N ASP A 379 -25.67 3.42 -5.74
CA ASP A 379 -26.86 3.58 -6.59
C ASP A 379 -26.56 4.06 -8.00
N GLN A 380 -25.31 4.46 -8.30
CA GLN A 380 -24.90 5.01 -9.59
C GLN A 380 -23.73 4.24 -10.21
N ASP A 381 -23.59 4.33 -11.54
CA ASP A 381 -22.38 3.84 -12.21
C ASP A 381 -21.19 4.74 -11.86
N THR A 382 -20.25 4.18 -11.10
CA THR A 382 -19.03 4.88 -10.67
C THR A 382 -17.84 4.65 -11.59
N THR A 383 -18.02 4.06 -12.78
CA THR A 383 -16.93 3.73 -13.70
C THR A 383 -16.11 4.96 -14.11
N ALA A 384 -16.79 6.06 -14.50
CA ALA A 384 -16.12 7.30 -14.88
C ALA A 384 -15.40 7.96 -13.69
N LEU A 385 -16.04 7.98 -12.52
CA LEU A 385 -15.42 8.48 -11.28
C LEU A 385 -14.19 7.64 -10.90
N GLY A 386 -14.29 6.31 -10.99
CA GLY A 386 -13.19 5.41 -10.71
C GLY A 386 -12.02 5.60 -11.66
N ALA A 387 -12.27 5.89 -12.95
CA ALA A 387 -11.22 6.27 -13.90
C ALA A 387 -10.55 7.59 -13.50
N GLN A 388 -11.33 8.62 -13.18
CA GLN A 388 -10.82 9.91 -12.73
C GLN A 388 -9.96 9.79 -11.45
N ILE A 389 -10.40 8.97 -10.49
CA ILE A 389 -9.68 8.70 -9.25
C ILE A 389 -8.34 8.00 -9.54
N ARG A 390 -8.30 7.01 -10.45
CA ARG A 390 -7.04 6.35 -10.85
C ARG A 390 -6.11 7.29 -11.59
N ASP A 391 -6.64 8.10 -12.51
CA ASP A 391 -5.83 9.00 -13.32
C ASP A 391 -5.09 10.02 -12.45
N ALA A 392 -5.72 10.49 -11.36
CA ALA A 392 -5.06 11.31 -10.35
C ALA A 392 -3.86 10.60 -9.67
N MET A 393 -3.86 9.26 -9.67
CA MET A 393 -2.78 8.45 -9.10
C MET A 393 -1.70 8.07 -10.12
N GLY A 394 -1.88 8.35 -11.41
CA GLY A 394 -0.92 8.08 -12.48
C GLY A 394 -1.36 6.98 -13.44
N LYS A 395 -0.68 6.90 -14.59
CA LYS A 395 -0.96 5.86 -15.60
C LYS A 395 -0.39 4.52 -15.14
N GLY A 396 -1.15 3.44 -15.29
CA GLY A 396 -0.61 2.08 -15.18
C GLY A 396 0.25 1.66 -16.38
N GLY A 397 0.66 0.39 -16.41
CA GLY A 397 1.50 -0.23 -17.42
C GLY A 397 3.00 -0.14 -17.14
N ALA A 398 3.40 0.30 -15.93
CA ALA A 398 4.81 0.44 -15.58
C ALA A 398 5.48 -0.93 -15.46
N ALA A 399 4.83 -1.90 -14.83
CA ALA A 399 5.37 -3.23 -14.62
C ALA A 399 5.74 -3.92 -15.94
N GLN A 400 4.86 -3.86 -16.95
CA GLN A 400 5.10 -4.46 -18.26
C GLN A 400 6.23 -3.75 -19.01
N LYS A 401 6.26 -2.42 -19.00
CA LYS A 401 7.35 -1.65 -19.63
C LYS A 401 8.70 -1.94 -18.97
N LEU A 402 8.76 -1.96 -17.64
CA LEU A 402 9.97 -2.28 -16.90
C LEU A 402 10.43 -3.73 -17.13
N ALA A 403 9.51 -4.68 -17.18
CA ALA A 403 9.84 -6.07 -17.51
C ALA A 403 10.41 -6.20 -18.93
N ALA A 404 9.86 -5.47 -19.91
CA ALA A 404 10.40 -5.43 -21.28
C ALA A 404 11.81 -4.83 -21.33
N GLU A 405 12.09 -3.79 -20.54
CA GLU A 405 13.41 -3.18 -20.40
C GLU A 405 14.44 -4.15 -19.81
N VAL A 406 14.04 -4.94 -18.79
CA VAL A 406 14.88 -6.00 -18.22
C VAL A 406 15.10 -7.13 -19.23
N ALA A 407 14.08 -7.53 -19.99
CA ALA A 407 14.23 -8.55 -21.02
C ALA A 407 15.19 -8.10 -22.13
N ALA A 408 15.06 -6.85 -22.59
CA ALA A 408 15.96 -6.25 -23.56
C ALA A 408 17.41 -6.15 -23.06
N PHE A 409 17.61 -5.95 -21.75
CA PHE A 409 18.95 -5.98 -21.15
C PHE A 409 19.61 -7.34 -21.30
N PHE A 410 18.90 -8.43 -20.97
CA PHE A 410 19.47 -9.78 -21.05
C PHE A 410 19.58 -10.32 -22.49
N ALA A 411 18.69 -9.90 -23.39
CA ALA A 411 18.72 -10.32 -24.80
C ALA A 411 19.94 -9.81 -25.57
N LYS A 412 20.50 -8.64 -25.20
CA LYS A 412 21.62 -8.03 -25.92
C LYS A 412 22.97 -8.70 -25.69
N GLY A 413 23.08 -9.64 -24.75
CA GLY A 413 24.35 -10.16 -24.25
C GLY A 413 25.15 -9.03 -23.56
N GLN A 414 25.81 -9.32 -22.44
CA GLN A 414 26.78 -8.33 -21.95
C GLN A 414 27.98 -8.31 -22.91
N PRO A 415 28.47 -7.13 -23.34
CA PRO A 415 29.78 -7.05 -24.00
C PRO A 415 30.90 -7.45 -23.05
#